data_AF-A0A0L7KGY1-F1
#
_entry.id   AF-A0A0L7KGY1-F1
#
_cell.length_a   1.000
_cell.length_b   1.000
_cell.length_c   1.000
_cell.angle_alpha   90.00
_cell.angle_beta   90.00
_cell.angle_gamma   90.00
#
_symmetry.space_group_name_H-M   'P 1'
#
loop_
_entity.id
_entity.type
_entity.pdbx_description
1 polymer ?
#
loop_
_entity_poly.entity_id
_entity_poly.type
_entity_poly.pdbx_seq_one_letter_code
_entity_poly.pdbx_strand_id
1 'polypeptide(L)'
;MPSIGNGHIAANIFSDTVYMNGLYNGKNGNSHRARIPNWGNIRLNSTLTHHPYSPVYSLDTKEGVFKVRVDRDRSVVTQRIQISYTRRYGLL
;
A
#
# COMPACT_ATOMS: atom_id res chain seq x y z
N MET A 1 -0.84 5.06 -10.69
CA MET A 1 -0.42 4.18 -9.57
C MET A 1 -1.65 3.48 -9.02
N PRO A 2 -1.58 2.17 -8.71
CA PRO A 2 -2.72 1.43 -8.19
C PRO A 2 -3.08 1.87 -6.76
N SER A 3 -4.36 1.78 -6.43
CA SER A 3 -4.91 2.00 -5.10
C SER A 3 -5.38 0.68 -4.48
N ILE A 4 -5.14 0.50 -3.19
CA ILE A 4 -5.68 -0.60 -2.40
C ILE A 4 -6.57 -0.04 -1.29
N GLY A 5 -7.61 -0.76 -0.90
CA GLY A 5 -8.51 -0.33 0.15
C GLY A 5 -9.59 -1.35 0.48
N ASN A 6 -10.16 -1.23 1.68
CA ASN A 6 -11.20 -2.14 2.19
C ASN A 6 -12.57 -1.44 2.34
N GLY A 7 -12.75 -0.30 1.69
CA GLY A 7 -13.94 0.53 1.81
C GLY A 7 -14.01 1.38 3.08
N HIS A 8 -13.10 1.21 4.04
CA HIS A 8 -12.97 2.09 5.22
C HIS A 8 -11.64 2.83 5.23
N ILE A 9 -10.54 2.16 4.87
CA ILE A 9 -9.20 2.71 4.70
C ILE A 9 -8.76 2.44 3.26
N ALA A 10 -8.13 3.42 2.63
CA ALA A 10 -7.53 3.30 1.30
C ALA A 10 -6.20 4.04 1.21
N ALA A 11 -5.31 3.54 0.36
CA ALA A 11 -4.03 4.15 0.08
C ALA A 11 -3.63 3.91 -1.38
N ASN A 12 -3.00 4.91 -1.99
CA ASN A 12 -2.25 4.69 -3.21
C ASN A 12 -0.93 4.00 -2.85
N ILE A 13 -0.57 2.98 -3.63
CA ILE A 13 0.68 2.26 -3.41
C ILE A 13 1.85 3.25 -3.43
N PHE A 14 2.71 3.16 -2.43
CA PHE A 14 3.87 4.01 -2.21
C PHE A 14 3.63 5.51 -1.93
N SER A 15 2.38 5.89 -1.68
CA SER A 15 2.05 7.23 -1.17
C SER A 15 2.45 7.37 0.29
N ASP A 16 2.78 8.59 0.71
CA ASP A 16 2.96 8.99 2.11
C ASP A 16 1.66 9.08 2.92
N THR A 17 0.50 8.90 2.28
CA THR A 17 -0.81 9.22 2.84
C THR A 17 -1.75 8.02 2.73
N VAL A 18 -2.45 7.73 3.82
CA VAL A 18 -3.66 6.91 3.83
C VAL A 18 -4.88 7.76 4.14
N TYR A 19 -6.02 7.30 3.66
CA TYR A 19 -7.29 7.97 3.76
C TYR A 19 -8.30 7.06 4.44
N MET A 20 -9.06 7.59 5.40
CA MET A 20 -10.10 6.86 6.14
C MET A 20 -11.47 7.49 5.88
N ASN A 21 -12.52 6.69 5.85
CA ASN A 21 -13.90 7.18 5.81
C ASN A 21 -14.27 7.86 7.13
N GLY A 22 -15.00 8.97 7.05
CA GLY A 22 -15.48 9.68 8.23
C GLY A 22 -14.46 10.62 8.87
N LEU A 23 -13.18 10.58 8.43
CA LEU A 23 -12.15 11.49 8.93
C LEU A 23 -11.88 12.59 7.91
N TYR A 24 -12.16 13.83 8.32
CA TYR A 24 -12.03 15.03 7.49
C TYR A 24 -11.19 16.08 8.20
N ASN A 25 -10.56 16.95 7.42
CA ASN A 25 -9.87 18.14 7.89
C ASN A 25 -10.24 19.31 6.97
N GLY A 26 -10.14 20.53 7.49
CA GLY A 26 -10.51 21.74 6.76
C GLY A 26 -11.15 22.79 7.66
N LYS A 27 -10.79 24.05 7.45
CA LYS A 27 -11.39 25.21 8.13
C LYS A 27 -12.21 26.02 7.12
N ASN A 28 -13.32 26.60 7.57
CA ASN A 28 -14.14 27.56 6.80
C ASN A 28 -14.62 27.06 5.43
N GLY A 29 -15.20 25.85 5.37
CA GLY A 29 -15.78 25.32 4.12
C GLY A 29 -14.81 24.55 3.23
N ASN A 30 -13.50 24.57 3.52
CA ASN A 30 -12.51 23.76 2.81
C ASN A 30 -12.42 22.32 3.35
N SER A 31 -13.55 21.65 3.54
CA SER A 31 -13.57 20.28 4.06
C SER A 31 -13.04 19.31 3.01
N HIS A 32 -12.02 18.55 3.39
CA HIS A 32 -11.47 17.47 2.59
C HIS A 32 -11.15 16.27 3.47
N ARG A 33 -10.96 15.10 2.86
CA ARG A 33 -10.58 13.90 3.61
C ARG A 33 -9.25 14.13 4.31
N ALA A 34 -9.17 13.77 5.59
CA ALA A 34 -7.96 13.98 6.37
C ALA A 34 -6.82 13.10 5.83
N ARG A 35 -5.63 13.69 5.73
CA ARG A 35 -4.41 12.98 5.35
C ARG A 35 -3.82 12.34 6.60
N ILE A 36 -3.71 11.01 6.62
CA ILE A 36 -3.08 10.26 7.71
C ILE A 36 -1.72 9.75 7.19
N PRO A 37 -0.63 9.84 7.97
CA PRO A 37 0.66 9.29 7.56
C PRO A 37 0.59 7.78 7.24
N ASN A 38 1.16 7.39 6.11
CA ASN A 38 1.23 5.99 5.68
C ASN A 38 2.50 5.29 6.20
N TRP A 39 2.37 4.64 7.36
CA TRP A 39 3.43 3.82 7.94
C TRP A 39 3.70 2.51 7.18
N GLY A 40 2.79 2.09 6.31
CA GLY A 40 2.94 0.90 5.46
C GLY A 40 3.71 1.15 4.17
N ASN A 41 4.19 2.37 3.92
CA ASN A 41 4.98 2.72 2.73
C ASN A 41 6.42 2.19 2.81
N ILE A 42 6.55 0.87 2.82
CA ILE A 42 7.84 0.20 2.76
C ILE A 42 8.16 -0.05 1.29
N ARG A 43 9.38 0.30 0.88
CA ARG A 43 9.88 0.03 -0.47
C ARG A 43 11.08 -0.89 -0.39
N LEU A 44 11.06 -1.97 -1.17
CA LEU A 44 12.27 -2.75 -1.39
C LEU A 44 13.31 -1.86 -2.08
N ASN A 45 14.41 -1.61 -1.38
CA ASN A 45 15.59 -0.94 -1.92
C ASN A 45 16.80 -1.84 -1.67
N SER A 46 17.29 -2.48 -2.72
CA SER A 46 18.37 -3.46 -2.62
C SER A 46 19.10 -3.58 -3.96
N THR A 47 20.29 -4.19 -3.98
CA THR A 47 20.96 -4.65 -5.22
C THR A 47 20.08 -5.59 -6.05
N LEU A 48 19.02 -6.13 -5.44
CA LEU A 48 17.98 -6.91 -6.10
C LEU A 48 17.07 -6.08 -7.01
N THR A 49 16.88 -4.79 -6.73
CA THR A 49 15.97 -3.90 -7.48
C THR A 49 16.68 -3.05 -8.54
N HIS A 50 17.96 -3.35 -8.84
CA HIS A 50 18.80 -2.59 -9.76
C HIS A 50 19.35 -3.47 -10.90
N HIS A 51 19.77 -2.82 -11.99
CA HIS A 51 20.28 -3.44 -13.21
C HIS A 51 21.31 -4.55 -12.93
N PRO A 52 21.27 -5.72 -13.60
CA PRO A 52 20.41 -6.07 -14.75
C PRO A 52 18.98 -6.53 -14.37
N TYR A 53 18.64 -6.53 -13.09
CA TYR A 53 17.35 -7.03 -12.61
C TYR A 53 16.37 -5.88 -12.41
N SER A 54 15.08 -6.14 -12.61
CA SER A 54 14.04 -5.14 -12.45
C SER A 54 12.84 -5.74 -11.74
N PRO A 55 12.27 -5.06 -10.73
CA PRO A 55 11.09 -5.54 -10.03
C PRO A 55 9.88 -5.58 -10.97
N VAL A 56 9.11 -6.66 -10.86
CA VAL A 56 7.80 -6.81 -11.50
C VAL A 56 6.73 -6.34 -10.53
N TYR A 57 5.89 -5.42 -10.98
CA TYR A 57 4.79 -4.86 -10.20
C TYR A 57 3.46 -5.42 -10.71
N SER A 58 2.63 -5.95 -9.82
CA SER A 58 1.30 -6.46 -10.19
C SER A 58 0.26 -6.16 -9.11
N LEU A 59 -0.98 -5.95 -9.55
CA LEU A 59 -2.15 -5.84 -8.67
C LEU A 59 -3.02 -7.07 -8.85
N ASP A 60 -3.14 -7.87 -7.80
CA ASP A 60 -4.05 -9.00 -7.72
C ASP A 60 -5.43 -8.50 -7.29
N THR A 61 -6.36 -8.40 -8.23
CA THR A 61 -7.71 -7.87 -7.98
C THR A 61 -8.62 -8.87 -7.27
N LYS A 62 -8.28 -10.17 -7.31
CA LYS A 62 -9.03 -11.21 -6.59
C LYS A 62 -8.75 -11.14 -5.10
N GLU A 63 -7.48 -10.96 -4.72
CA GLU A 63 -7.06 -10.88 -3.32
C GLU A 63 -6.97 -9.43 -2.79
N GLY A 64 -7.01 -8.42 -3.66
CA GLY A 64 -6.81 -7.02 -3.29
C GLY A 64 -5.37 -6.71 -2.85
N VAL A 65 -4.39 -7.42 -3.40
CA VAL A 65 -2.98 -7.36 -2.98
C VAL A 65 -2.11 -6.80 -4.08
N PHE A 66 -1.32 -5.78 -3.76
CA PHE A 66 -0.26 -5.32 -4.63
C PHE A 66 1.03 -6.10 -4.34
N LYS A 67 1.69 -6.59 -5.40
CA LYS A 67 2.89 -7.42 -5.30
C LYS A 67 4.05 -6.73 -6.01
N VAL A 68 5.20 -6.70 -5.34
CA VAL A 68 6.50 -6.39 -5.93
C VAL A 68 7.31 -7.69 -5.91
N ARG A 69 7.61 -8.25 -7.07
CA ARG A 69 8.41 -9.47 -7.19
C ARG A 69 9.74 -9.16 -7.83
N VAL A 70 10.80 -9.70 -7.25
CA VAL A 70 12.14 -9.73 -7.85
C VAL A 70 12.59 -11.18 -7.94
N ASP A 71 13.02 -11.58 -9.13
CA ASP A 71 13.51 -12.93 -9.41
C ASP A 71 15.03 -12.90 -9.66
N ARG A 72 15.75 -13.85 -9.06
CA ARG A 72 17.20 -14.09 -9.24
C ARG A 72 17.42 -15.59 -9.25
N ASP A 73 18.51 -16.01 -9.87
CA ASP A 73 18.90 -17.42 -10.01
C ASP A 73 18.93 -18.21 -8.69
N ARG A 74 19.16 -17.54 -7.55
CA ARG A 74 19.23 -18.17 -6.22
C ARG A 74 18.21 -17.67 -5.22
N SER A 75 17.41 -16.65 -5.54
CA SER A 75 16.54 -16.01 -4.55
C SER A 75 15.39 -15.26 -5.20
N VAL A 76 14.20 -15.51 -4.67
CA VAL A 76 12.98 -14.82 -5.06
C VAL A 76 12.49 -14.00 -3.87
N VAL A 77 12.34 -12.70 -4.08
CA VAL A 77 11.77 -11.80 -3.06
C VAL A 77 10.41 -11.31 -3.55
N THR A 78 9.38 -11.48 -2.72
CA THR A 78 8.05 -10.95 -2.99
C THR A 78 7.58 -10.09 -1.83
N GLN A 79 7.39 -8.79 -2.06
CA GLN A 79 6.70 -7.90 -1.14
C GLN A 79 5.21 -7.88 -1.48
N ARG A 80 4.36 -8.15 -0.48
CA ARG A 80 2.89 -8.06 -0.59
C ARG A 80 2.40 -6.88 0.23
N ILE A 81 1.67 -5.97 -0.39
CA ILE A 81 1.07 -4.79 0.25
C ILE A 81 -0.44 -4.92 0.14
N GLN A 82 -1.14 -4.89 1.28
CA GLN A 82 -2.58 -5.10 1.35
C GLN A 82 -3.19 -4.32 2.52
N ILE A 83 -4.48 -4.05 2.43
CA ILE A 83 -5.30 -3.54 3.54
C ILE A 83 -6.31 -4.62 3.89
N SER A 84 -6.22 -5.16 5.10
CA SER A 84 -7.04 -6.30 5.54
C SER A 84 -8.52 -5.94 5.66
N TYR A 85 -9.38 -6.88 5.27
CA TYR A 85 -10.83 -6.80 5.50
C TYR A 85 -11.24 -7.27 6.91
N THR A 86 -10.45 -8.14 7.54
CA THR A 86 -10.86 -8.92 8.73
C THR A 86 -10.53 -8.28 10.08
N ARG A 87 -9.63 -7.28 10.16
CA ARG A 87 -9.25 -6.68 11.45
C ARG A 87 -9.93 -5.33 11.64
N ARG A 88 -11.23 -5.36 11.96
CA ARG A 88 -11.96 -4.14 12.32
C ARG A 88 -11.74 -3.70 13.76
N TYR A 89 -11.26 -4.58 14.64
CA TYR A 89 -10.84 -4.26 16.01
C TYR A 89 -9.72 -5.23 16.43
N GLY A 90 -8.70 -4.73 17.12
CA GLY A 90 -7.74 -5.59 17.82
C GLY A 90 -8.49 -6.38 18.89
N LEU A 91 -8.37 -7.70 18.87
CA LEU A 91 -8.63 -8.49 20.06
C LEU A 91 -7.52 -8.14 21.06
N LEU A 92 -7.96 -7.74 22.26
CA LEU A 92 -7.15 -7.55 23.47
C LEU A 92 -6.34 -8.81 23.80
#